data_AF-A0A8T4MB29-F1
#
_entry.id   AF-A0A8T4MB29-F1
#
_cell.length_a   1.000
_cell.length_b   1.000
_cell.length_c   1.000
_cell.angle_alpha   90.00
_cell.angle_beta   90.00
_cell.angle_gamma   90.00
#
_symmetry.space_group_name_H-M   'P 1'
#
loop_
_entity.id
_entity.type
_entity.pdbx_description
1 polymer ?
#
loop_
_entity_poly.entity_id
_entity_poly.type
_entity_poly.pdbx_seq_one_letter_code
_entity_poly.pdbx_strand_id
1 'polypeptide(L)'
;MKINFTDSKNVTYTGTFDVEVLPAKAKAQSLMTEKLTQLKNVSAFISAQNVFYGDSLKSALGLGDIELAIANVQKKNASASSDANYEELLSLLLDINIPQSIYVSESLANSPFYFEESKIDLSALEELGSGTKEGTNEQYVDAIYYWYNNDFESTFSYKKYSAYIDGEKVNVLNVFEMGFNNKGGLVPYLIVDDLENLKFDKSYGEKKKSGSVGIEIKDSVKKIIFSTTQDIGFENLPVFISPALEDLSVSSGSGGEIVEGISKWVWFTLILILLLGIGVGVYVFLKIWYDKKYEAHLFPNKNDLYNMVSYVHSSKQKKMNNSDIEKNLKKAGWSSEKISYVMKKYAGKKTGMPI
;
A
#
# COMPACT_ATOMS: atom_id res chain seq x y z
N MET A 1 -3.30 42.14 17.76
CA MET A 1 -4.70 41.74 18.05
C MET A 1 -4.72 40.68 19.15
N LYS A 2 -5.62 40.77 20.13
CA LYS A 2 -5.76 39.79 21.21
C LYS A 2 -7.11 39.09 21.06
N ILE A 3 -7.12 37.77 20.95
CA ILE A 3 -8.34 36.96 20.87
C ILE A 3 -8.45 36.12 22.13
N ASN A 4 -9.63 36.12 22.74
CA ASN A 4 -9.95 35.28 23.88
C ASN A 4 -10.98 34.24 23.43
N PHE A 5 -10.70 32.96 23.66
CA PHE A 5 -11.64 31.87 23.46
C PHE A 5 -11.97 31.27 24.82
N THR A 6 -13.25 31.22 25.17
CA THR A 6 -13.72 30.57 26.40
C THR A 6 -14.42 29.28 26.04
N ASP A 7 -13.97 28.16 26.62
CA ASP A 7 -14.59 26.86 26.38
C ASP A 7 -15.89 26.68 27.19
N SER A 8 -16.57 25.56 26.96
CA SER A 8 -17.80 25.18 27.68
C SER A 8 -17.61 24.94 29.19
N LYS A 9 -16.35 24.95 29.67
CA LYS A 9 -15.97 24.79 31.08
C LYS A 9 -15.53 26.11 31.72
N ASN A 10 -15.80 27.25 31.07
CA ASN A 10 -15.40 28.59 31.51
C ASN A 10 -13.87 28.81 31.59
N VAL A 11 -13.08 28.02 30.88
CA VAL A 11 -11.63 28.24 30.77
C VAL A 11 -11.35 29.18 29.60
N THR A 12 -10.70 30.31 29.87
CA THR A 12 -10.36 31.32 28.86
C THR A 12 -8.92 31.15 28.38
N TYR A 13 -8.77 30.85 27.10
CA TYR A 13 -7.51 30.82 26.37
C TYR A 13 -7.29 32.15 25.69
N THR A 14 -6.09 32.71 25.87
CA THR A 14 -5.71 34.00 25.27
C THR A 14 -4.63 33.77 24.21
N GLY A 15 -4.95 34.10 22.96
CA GLY A 15 -3.98 34.19 21.87
C GLY A 15 -3.66 35.64 21.55
N THR A 16 -2.38 36.00 21.53
CA THR A 16 -1.92 37.30 21.03
C THR A 16 -1.34 37.10 19.65
N PHE A 17 -1.81 37.89 18.68
CA PHE A 17 -1.36 37.89 17.31
C PHE A 17 -0.79 39.26 16.98
N ASP A 18 0.44 39.31 16.49
CA ASP A 18 0.98 40.54 15.92
C ASP A 18 0.36 40.74 14.54
N VAL A 19 -0.25 41.92 14.32
CA VAL A 19 -0.84 42.28 13.03
C VAL A 19 0.07 43.34 12.44
N GLU A 20 0.86 42.93 11.46
CA GLU A 20 1.71 43.82 10.68
C GLU A 20 0.89 44.45 9.56
N VAL A 21 0.72 45.77 9.62
CA VAL A 21 0.04 46.54 8.55
C VAL A 21 1.10 47.09 7.61
N LEU A 22 1.24 46.46 6.45
CA LEU A 22 2.14 46.92 5.39
C LEU A 22 1.42 47.89 4.45
N PRO A 23 2.12 48.88 3.86
CA PRO A 23 1.58 49.67 2.76
C PRO A 23 1.10 48.77 1.62
N ALA A 24 -0.02 49.10 0.97
CA ALA A 24 -0.63 48.30 -0.09
C ALA A 24 0.39 47.93 -1.17
N LYS A 25 1.23 48.89 -1.58
CA LYS A 25 2.35 48.67 -2.52
C LYS A 25 3.31 47.57 -2.06
N ALA A 26 3.78 47.63 -0.82
CA ALA A 26 4.75 46.66 -0.28
C ALA A 26 4.14 45.25 -0.21
N LYS A 27 2.89 45.14 0.27
CA LYS A 27 2.19 43.86 0.33
C LYS A 27 1.91 43.28 -1.06
N ALA A 28 1.45 44.10 -1.99
CA ALA A 28 1.22 43.72 -3.38
C ALA A 28 2.51 43.22 -4.07
N GLN A 29 3.64 43.90 -3.88
CA GLN A 29 4.93 43.47 -4.44
C GLN A 29 5.43 42.15 -3.83
N SER A 30 5.28 41.99 -2.52
CA SER A 30 5.62 40.74 -1.82
C SER A 30 4.78 39.56 -2.33
N LEU A 31 3.45 39.71 -2.39
CA LEU A 31 2.54 38.67 -2.86
C LEU A 31 2.77 38.35 -4.35
N MET A 32 3.03 39.37 -5.18
CA MET A 32 3.39 39.15 -6.59
C MET A 32 4.66 38.30 -6.74
N THR A 33 5.69 38.60 -5.95
CA THR A 33 6.95 37.84 -5.95
C THR A 33 6.73 36.39 -5.53
N GLU A 34 5.88 36.18 -4.52
CA GLU A 34 5.49 34.85 -4.07
C GLU A 34 4.77 34.07 -5.20
N LYS A 35 3.74 34.65 -5.81
CA LYS A 35 2.96 34.02 -6.90
C LYS A 35 3.83 33.70 -8.12
N LEU A 36 4.75 34.59 -8.50
CA LEU A 36 5.71 34.33 -9.58
C LEU A 36 6.68 33.18 -9.25
N THR A 37 7.10 33.08 -8.00
CA THR A 37 7.97 31.98 -7.54
C THR A 37 7.22 30.65 -7.56
N GLN A 38 5.97 30.64 -7.07
CA GLN A 38 5.07 29.48 -7.11
C GLN A 38 4.83 29.02 -8.56
N LEU A 39 4.45 29.95 -9.45
CA LEU A 39 4.21 29.67 -10.86
C LEU A 39 5.46 29.07 -11.53
N LYS A 40 6.64 29.62 -11.25
CA LYS A 40 7.91 29.09 -11.78
C LYS A 40 8.17 27.67 -11.30
N ASN A 41 7.98 27.39 -10.01
CA ASN A 41 8.21 26.06 -9.43
C ASN A 41 7.22 25.03 -9.99
N VAL A 42 5.94 25.38 -10.05
CA VAL A 42 4.87 24.57 -10.65
C VAL A 42 5.17 24.27 -12.12
N SER A 43 5.52 25.29 -12.91
CA SER A 43 5.85 25.14 -14.32
C SER A 43 7.09 24.27 -14.54
N ALA A 44 8.11 24.41 -13.69
CA ALA A 44 9.30 23.58 -13.74
C ALA A 44 8.99 22.10 -13.43
N PHE A 45 8.16 21.84 -12.41
CA PHE A 45 7.73 20.48 -12.08
C PHE A 45 6.96 19.82 -13.24
N ILE A 46 6.01 20.56 -13.84
CA ILE A 46 5.21 20.10 -14.99
C ILE A 46 6.10 19.83 -16.19
N SER A 47 7.04 20.73 -16.50
CA SER A 47 7.95 20.60 -17.65
C SER A 47 8.94 19.44 -17.51
N ALA A 48 9.19 18.97 -16.28
CA ALA A 48 10.02 17.79 -16.02
C ALA A 48 9.27 16.46 -16.23
N GLN A 49 7.94 16.50 -16.40
CA GLN A 49 7.15 15.29 -16.71
C GLN A 49 7.21 14.96 -18.21
N ASN A 50 6.74 13.77 -18.57
CA ASN A 50 6.47 13.48 -19.98
C ASN A 50 5.32 14.37 -20.51
N VAL A 51 5.21 14.48 -21.83
CA VAL A 51 4.24 15.39 -22.50
C VAL A 51 2.82 15.15 -22.02
N PHE A 52 2.33 13.91 -22.01
CA PHE A 52 0.96 13.61 -21.59
C PHE A 52 0.67 14.01 -20.15
N TYR A 53 1.60 13.71 -19.25
CA TYR A 53 1.47 14.00 -17.83
C TYR A 53 1.51 15.51 -17.58
N GLY A 54 2.44 16.20 -18.24
CA GLY A 54 2.58 17.65 -18.15
C GLY A 54 1.33 18.37 -18.66
N ASP A 55 0.81 17.97 -19.82
CA ASP A 55 -0.41 18.56 -20.40
C ASP A 55 -1.64 18.28 -19.52
N SER A 56 -1.73 17.08 -18.94
CA SER A 56 -2.83 16.72 -18.04
C SER A 56 -2.75 17.52 -16.73
N LEU A 57 -1.57 17.68 -16.14
CA LEU A 57 -1.37 18.53 -14.95
C LEU A 57 -1.66 20.00 -15.24
N LYS A 58 -1.18 20.52 -16.38
CA LYS A 58 -1.44 21.90 -16.80
C LYS A 58 -2.93 22.17 -16.93
N SER A 59 -3.67 21.22 -17.50
CA SER A 59 -5.12 21.29 -17.67
C SER A 59 -5.85 21.19 -16.32
N ALA A 60 -5.50 20.20 -15.49
CA ALA A 60 -6.13 19.98 -14.19
C ALA A 60 -5.96 21.16 -13.22
N LEU A 61 -4.84 21.88 -13.30
CA LEU A 61 -4.56 23.06 -12.48
C LEU A 61 -5.08 24.38 -13.07
N GLY A 62 -5.64 24.38 -14.28
CA GLY A 62 -6.03 25.62 -14.97
C GLY A 62 -4.85 26.57 -15.19
N LEU A 63 -3.64 26.03 -15.38
CA LEU A 63 -2.42 26.85 -15.35
C LEU A 63 -2.37 27.87 -16.49
N GLY A 64 -3.01 27.59 -17.63
CA GLY A 64 -3.13 28.55 -18.73
C GLY A 64 -3.85 29.84 -18.31
N ASP A 65 -4.94 29.71 -17.56
CA ASP A 65 -5.70 30.88 -17.07
C ASP A 65 -4.91 31.63 -15.98
N ILE A 66 -4.20 30.89 -15.12
CA ILE A 66 -3.30 31.46 -14.11
C ILE A 66 -2.16 32.26 -14.79
N GLU A 67 -1.53 31.72 -15.84
CA GLU A 67 -0.48 32.39 -16.59
C GLU A 67 -0.99 33.71 -17.20
N LEU A 68 -2.20 33.72 -17.77
CA LEU A 68 -2.84 34.92 -18.31
C LEU A 68 -3.19 35.93 -17.21
N ALA A 69 -3.72 35.48 -16.07
CA ALA A 69 -4.05 36.34 -14.94
C ALA A 69 -2.79 37.02 -14.36
N ILE A 70 -1.69 36.27 -14.20
CA ILE A 70 -0.41 36.80 -13.73
C ILE A 70 0.17 37.80 -14.73
N ALA A 71 0.10 37.53 -16.04
CA ALA A 71 0.56 38.48 -17.06
C ALA A 71 -0.24 39.80 -17.01
N ASN A 72 -1.56 39.74 -16.78
CA ASN A 72 -2.38 40.92 -16.60
C ASN A 72 -1.99 41.72 -15.34
N VAL A 73 -1.75 41.03 -14.22
CA VAL A 73 -1.28 41.66 -12.98
C VAL A 73 0.09 42.31 -13.17
N GLN A 74 1.04 41.67 -13.88
CA GLN A 74 2.33 42.29 -14.22
C GLN A 74 2.16 43.60 -14.99
N LYS A 75 1.26 43.62 -15.98
CA LYS A 75 0.95 44.82 -16.77
C LYS A 75 0.36 45.93 -15.90
N LYS A 76 -0.61 45.63 -15.04
CA LYS A 76 -1.21 46.60 -14.11
C LYS A 76 -0.18 47.17 -13.13
N ASN A 77 0.71 46.32 -12.58
CA ASN A 77 1.78 46.73 -11.68
C ASN A 77 2.75 47.74 -12.33
N ALA A 78 3.08 47.54 -13.62
CA ALA A 78 3.97 48.45 -14.35
C ALA A 78 3.38 49.87 -14.53
N SER A 79 2.05 50.00 -14.55
CA SER A 79 1.33 51.26 -14.65
C SER A 79 0.84 51.83 -13.32
N ALA A 80 1.05 51.14 -12.19
CA ALA A 80 0.53 51.53 -10.89
C ALA A 80 1.33 52.71 -10.29
N SER A 81 0.62 53.77 -9.89
CA SER A 81 1.22 55.01 -9.35
C SER A 81 0.52 55.57 -8.11
N SER A 82 -0.60 54.96 -7.68
CA SER A 82 -1.39 55.36 -6.53
C SER A 82 -1.69 54.18 -5.61
N ASP A 83 -2.02 54.43 -4.35
CA ASP A 83 -2.38 53.38 -3.39
C ASP A 83 -3.63 52.61 -3.83
N ALA A 84 -4.63 53.30 -4.41
CA ALA A 84 -5.82 52.66 -4.97
C ALA A 84 -5.48 51.64 -6.08
N ASN A 85 -4.50 51.94 -6.93
CA ASN A 85 -4.05 50.99 -7.96
C ASN A 85 -3.41 49.75 -7.33
N TYR A 86 -2.70 49.90 -6.20
CA TYR A 86 -2.10 48.78 -5.47
C TYR A 86 -3.12 47.97 -4.68
N GLU A 87 -4.19 48.57 -4.18
CA GLU A 87 -5.32 47.86 -3.55
C GLU A 87 -6.07 46.99 -4.58
N GLU A 88 -6.35 47.52 -5.77
CA GLU A 88 -6.93 46.74 -6.87
C GLU A 88 -6.02 45.57 -7.26
N LEU A 89 -4.71 45.82 -7.34
CA LEU A 89 -3.73 44.79 -7.65
C LEU A 89 -3.66 43.71 -6.58
N LEU A 90 -3.75 44.09 -5.30
CA LEU A 90 -3.79 43.15 -4.19
C LEU A 90 -5.03 42.24 -4.26
N SER A 91 -6.20 42.80 -4.59
CA SER A 91 -7.42 42.00 -4.79
C SER A 91 -7.22 40.95 -5.89
N LEU A 92 -6.71 41.36 -7.05
CA LEU A 92 -6.44 40.43 -8.16
C LEU A 92 -5.45 39.34 -7.78
N LEU A 93 -4.41 39.66 -7.00
CA LEU A 93 -3.42 38.69 -6.56
C LEU A 93 -3.95 37.67 -5.56
N LEU A 94 -4.90 38.08 -4.72
CA LEU A 94 -5.55 37.19 -3.75
C LEU A 94 -6.48 36.19 -4.44
N ASP A 95 -7.11 36.59 -5.55
CA ASP A 95 -7.99 35.73 -6.35
C ASP A 95 -7.22 34.67 -7.17
N ILE A 96 -5.93 34.89 -7.45
CA ILE A 96 -5.11 33.95 -8.20
C ILE A 96 -4.63 32.84 -7.27
N ASN A 97 -5.22 31.66 -7.39
CA ASN A 97 -4.80 30.48 -6.64
C ASN A 97 -3.71 29.71 -7.42
N ILE A 98 -2.51 29.60 -6.84
CA ILE A 98 -1.39 28.85 -7.42
C ILE A 98 -0.90 27.89 -6.33
N PRO A 99 -0.75 26.60 -6.64
CA PRO A 99 -0.11 25.66 -5.73
C PRO A 99 1.25 26.15 -5.25
N GLN A 100 1.50 26.03 -3.96
CA GLN A 100 2.82 26.27 -3.36
C GLN A 100 3.84 25.26 -3.88
N SER A 101 3.40 24.01 -4.07
CA SER A 101 4.18 22.93 -4.66
C SER A 101 3.27 21.86 -5.24
N ILE A 102 3.81 21.08 -6.17
CA ILE A 102 3.22 19.86 -6.71
C ILE A 102 4.23 18.74 -6.51
N TYR A 103 3.74 17.56 -6.16
CA TYR A 103 4.58 16.39 -5.92
C TYR A 103 3.79 15.10 -6.17
N VAL A 104 4.52 14.00 -6.37
CA VAL A 104 3.93 12.67 -6.44
C VAL A 104 3.67 12.21 -5.00
N SER A 105 2.40 12.11 -4.61
CA SER A 105 2.01 11.74 -3.25
C SER A 105 1.89 10.24 -3.04
N GLU A 106 1.54 9.50 -4.09
CA GLU A 106 1.44 8.05 -4.10
C GLU A 106 1.92 7.55 -5.47
N SER A 107 2.57 6.39 -5.49
CA SER A 107 2.95 5.76 -6.75
C SER A 107 3.10 4.25 -6.62
N LEU A 108 2.84 3.57 -7.73
CA LEU A 108 3.06 2.14 -7.91
C LEU A 108 3.69 1.96 -9.29
N ALA A 109 4.70 1.10 -9.42
CA ALA A 109 5.40 0.90 -10.67
C ALA A 109 5.38 -0.58 -11.06
N ASN A 110 4.97 -0.86 -12.30
CA ASN A 110 5.06 -2.16 -12.97
C ASN A 110 4.60 -3.34 -12.10
N SER A 111 3.46 -3.20 -11.43
CA SER A 111 2.88 -4.26 -10.61
C SER A 111 1.92 -5.10 -11.45
N PRO A 112 1.79 -6.42 -11.22
CA PRO A 112 0.75 -7.22 -11.84
C PRO A 112 -0.62 -6.62 -11.51
N PHE A 113 -1.51 -6.56 -12.51
CA PHE A 113 -2.85 -6.03 -12.32
C PHE A 113 -3.87 -7.15 -12.14
N TYR A 114 -4.80 -6.93 -11.23
CA TYR A 114 -5.96 -7.78 -10.99
C TYR A 114 -7.14 -6.85 -10.72
N PHE A 115 -8.32 -7.22 -11.21
CA PHE A 115 -9.58 -6.57 -10.87
C PHE A 115 -10.38 -7.44 -9.92
N GLU A 116 -11.49 -6.92 -9.39
CA GLU A 116 -12.47 -7.67 -8.58
C GLU A 116 -13.71 -8.06 -9.42
N GLU A 117 -14.36 -9.18 -9.08
CA GLU A 117 -15.58 -9.67 -9.74
C GLU A 117 -16.70 -8.62 -9.70
N SER A 118 -16.73 -7.86 -8.61
CA SER A 118 -17.64 -6.73 -8.40
C SER A 118 -17.50 -5.61 -9.43
N LYS A 119 -16.37 -5.55 -10.16
CA LYS A 119 -16.08 -4.53 -11.19
C LYS A 119 -16.50 -4.97 -12.59
N ILE A 120 -16.87 -6.23 -12.80
CA ILE A 120 -17.28 -6.70 -14.13
C ILE A 120 -18.70 -6.21 -14.42
N ASP A 121 -18.80 -5.26 -15.33
CA ASP A 121 -20.07 -4.82 -15.89
C ASP A 121 -20.33 -5.52 -17.23
N LEU A 122 -21.16 -6.55 -17.21
CA LEU A 122 -21.56 -7.28 -18.41
C LEU A 122 -22.41 -6.42 -19.37
N SER A 123 -23.15 -5.44 -18.85
CA SER A 123 -23.97 -4.56 -19.70
C SER A 123 -23.09 -3.63 -20.54
N ALA A 124 -21.98 -3.16 -19.97
CA ALA A 124 -20.97 -2.41 -20.71
C ALA A 124 -20.38 -3.23 -21.88
N LEU A 125 -20.16 -4.54 -21.68
CA LEU A 125 -19.70 -5.43 -22.74
C LEU A 125 -20.75 -5.61 -23.84
N GLU A 126 -22.02 -5.84 -23.50
CA GLU A 126 -23.10 -5.98 -24.48
C GLU A 126 -23.24 -4.69 -25.32
N GLU A 127 -23.16 -3.51 -24.68
CA GLU A 127 -23.24 -2.21 -25.36
C GLU A 127 -22.07 -1.93 -26.32
N LEU A 128 -20.93 -2.57 -26.10
CA LEU A 128 -19.76 -2.49 -26.98
C LEU A 128 -19.85 -3.43 -28.20
N GLY A 129 -20.91 -4.24 -28.27
CA GLY A 129 -21.16 -5.19 -29.35
C GLY A 129 -20.34 -6.46 -29.21
N SER A 130 -20.03 -6.87 -27.99
CA SER A 130 -19.24 -8.09 -27.71
C SER A 130 -20.05 -9.39 -27.82
N GLY A 131 -21.30 -9.32 -28.26
CA GLY A 131 -22.23 -10.44 -28.28
C GLY A 131 -23.33 -10.31 -27.23
N THR A 132 -24.20 -11.32 -27.15
CA THR A 132 -25.31 -11.40 -26.20
C THR A 132 -25.12 -12.56 -25.25
N LYS A 133 -25.45 -12.37 -23.96
CA LYS A 133 -25.39 -13.45 -22.99
C LYS A 133 -26.50 -14.48 -23.20
N GLU A 134 -26.16 -15.76 -23.27
CA GLU A 134 -27.15 -16.86 -23.30
C GLU A 134 -27.31 -17.55 -21.92
N GLY A 135 -26.43 -17.22 -20.96
CA GLY A 135 -26.36 -17.79 -19.61
C GLY A 135 -26.62 -16.78 -18.48
N THR A 136 -26.31 -17.20 -17.25
CA THR A 136 -26.43 -16.34 -16.05
C THR A 136 -25.23 -15.41 -15.93
N ASN A 137 -25.40 -14.28 -15.24
CA ASN A 137 -24.31 -13.31 -15.05
C ASN A 137 -23.11 -13.92 -14.30
N GLU A 138 -23.37 -14.77 -13.30
CA GLU A 138 -22.33 -15.46 -12.53
C GLU A 138 -21.43 -16.32 -13.41
N GLN A 139 -22.03 -17.10 -14.32
CA GLN A 139 -21.26 -17.96 -15.23
C GLN A 139 -20.36 -17.15 -16.19
N TYR A 140 -20.79 -15.96 -16.62
CA TYR A 140 -19.96 -15.08 -17.45
C TYR A 140 -18.85 -14.42 -16.64
N VAL A 141 -19.15 -13.97 -15.42
CA VAL A 141 -18.13 -13.42 -14.50
C VAL A 141 -17.03 -14.45 -14.24
N ASP A 142 -17.39 -15.70 -13.93
CA ASP A 142 -16.46 -16.79 -13.72
C ASP A 142 -15.64 -17.10 -14.98
N ALA A 143 -16.28 -17.12 -16.15
CA ALA A 143 -15.59 -17.38 -17.42
C ALA A 143 -14.59 -16.27 -17.77
N ILE A 144 -14.94 -15.00 -17.52
CA ILE A 144 -14.04 -13.84 -17.70
C ILE A 144 -12.83 -13.98 -16.77
N TYR A 145 -13.06 -14.32 -15.51
CA TYR A 145 -11.98 -14.53 -14.54
C TYR A 145 -11.07 -15.68 -14.93
N TYR A 146 -11.65 -16.81 -15.32
CA TYR A 146 -10.90 -17.98 -15.74
C TYR A 146 -10.03 -17.65 -16.94
N TRP A 147 -10.59 -17.03 -17.98
CA TRP A 147 -9.85 -16.58 -19.15
C TRP A 147 -8.73 -15.61 -18.75
N TYR A 148 -9.04 -14.57 -17.97
CA TYR A 148 -8.05 -13.56 -17.59
C TYR A 148 -6.84 -14.18 -16.90
N ASN A 149 -7.06 -15.10 -15.96
CA ASN A 149 -5.97 -15.73 -15.19
C ASN A 149 -5.13 -16.73 -15.99
N ASN A 150 -5.67 -17.32 -17.06
CA ASN A 150 -4.97 -18.35 -17.84
C ASN A 150 -4.34 -17.80 -19.12
N ASP A 151 -4.99 -16.81 -19.75
CA ASP A 151 -4.75 -16.42 -21.14
C ASP A 151 -4.28 -14.96 -21.29
N PHE A 152 -4.31 -14.18 -20.21
CA PHE A 152 -3.95 -12.76 -20.26
C PHE A 152 -3.02 -12.36 -19.12
N GLU A 153 -2.02 -11.54 -19.43
CA GLU A 153 -1.18 -10.91 -18.44
C GLU A 153 -1.27 -9.40 -18.60
N SER A 154 -1.42 -8.69 -17.48
CA SER A 154 -1.32 -7.23 -17.50
C SER A 154 -0.51 -6.69 -16.33
N THR A 155 0.17 -5.58 -16.60
CA THR A 155 0.92 -4.81 -15.61
C THR A 155 0.31 -3.44 -15.48
N PHE A 156 0.53 -2.83 -14.34
CA PHE A 156 -0.06 -1.56 -13.97
C PHE A 156 0.95 -0.67 -13.26
N SER A 157 0.94 0.60 -13.63
CA SER A 157 1.65 1.67 -12.93
C SER A 157 0.68 2.81 -12.63
N TYR A 158 0.89 3.45 -11.49
CA TYR A 158 0.03 4.51 -10.99
C TYR A 158 0.87 5.64 -10.40
N LYS A 159 0.44 6.87 -10.61
CA LYS A 159 0.94 8.05 -9.91
C LYS A 159 -0.20 8.98 -9.53
N LYS A 160 -0.26 9.34 -8.25
CA LYS A 160 -1.09 10.42 -7.73
C LYS A 160 -0.26 11.67 -7.57
N TYR A 161 -0.69 12.74 -8.23
CA TYR A 161 -0.13 14.07 -8.09
C TYR A 161 -0.99 14.87 -7.12
N SER A 162 -0.37 15.35 -6.05
CA SER A 162 -1.01 16.26 -5.11
C SER A 162 -0.35 17.63 -5.16
N ALA A 163 -1.12 18.65 -4.77
CA ALA A 163 -0.65 20.01 -4.59
C ALA A 163 -0.86 20.46 -3.14
N TYR A 164 0.00 21.37 -2.68
CA TYR A 164 -0.29 22.19 -1.50
C TYR A 164 -0.91 23.51 -1.94
N ILE A 165 -2.17 23.73 -1.59
CA ILE A 165 -2.94 24.94 -1.89
C ILE A 165 -3.44 25.48 -0.56
N ASP A 166 -3.08 26.73 -0.24
CA ASP A 166 -3.46 27.40 1.02
C ASP A 166 -3.18 26.59 2.29
N GLY A 167 -2.10 25.79 2.28
CA GLY A 167 -1.70 24.94 3.40
C GLY A 167 -2.39 23.57 3.46
N GLU A 168 -3.33 23.29 2.56
CA GLU A 168 -4.02 22.01 2.45
C GLU A 168 -3.45 21.16 1.32
N LYS A 169 -3.41 19.84 1.54
CA LYS A 169 -3.06 18.87 0.51
C LYS A 169 -4.30 18.53 -0.31
N VAL A 170 -4.24 18.77 -1.61
CA VAL A 170 -5.34 18.51 -2.55
C VAL A 170 -4.89 17.53 -3.64
N ASN A 171 -5.75 16.57 -4.01
CA ASN A 171 -5.53 15.72 -5.18
C ASN A 171 -5.69 16.55 -6.46
N VAL A 172 -4.72 16.43 -7.38
CA VAL A 172 -4.73 17.19 -8.64
C VAL A 172 -4.98 16.27 -9.82
N LEU A 173 -4.26 15.15 -9.88
CA LEU A 173 -4.29 14.27 -11.04
C LEU A 173 -3.87 12.86 -10.64
N ASN A 174 -4.64 11.88 -11.10
CA ASN A 174 -4.26 10.48 -11.08
C ASN A 174 -3.90 10.04 -12.50
N VAL A 175 -2.77 9.35 -12.64
CA VAL A 175 -2.30 8.82 -13.93
C VAL A 175 -2.08 7.33 -13.81
N PHE A 176 -2.61 6.60 -14.78
CA PHE A 176 -2.61 5.15 -14.85
C PHE A 176 -1.94 4.69 -16.15
N GLU A 177 -1.05 3.72 -16.06
CA GLU A 177 -0.47 3.01 -17.21
C GLU A 177 -0.74 1.53 -17.10
N MET A 178 -1.40 0.96 -18.11
CA MET A 178 -1.69 -0.47 -18.21
C MET A 178 -0.92 -1.09 -19.35
N GLY A 179 -0.06 -2.06 -19.04
CA GLY A 179 0.68 -2.87 -20.01
C GLY A 179 -0.03 -4.19 -20.25
N PHE A 180 -0.01 -4.69 -21.49
CA PHE A 180 -0.76 -5.89 -21.88
C PHE A 180 0.12 -6.93 -22.58
N ASN A 181 -0.08 -8.19 -22.21
CA ASN A 181 0.50 -9.34 -22.86
C ASN A 181 -0.59 -10.41 -23.04
N ASN A 182 -1.14 -10.47 -24.25
CA ASN A 182 -2.18 -11.42 -24.63
C ASN A 182 -1.54 -12.74 -25.07
N LYS A 183 -1.86 -13.84 -24.38
CA LYS A 183 -1.41 -15.20 -24.73
C LYS A 183 -2.52 -16.02 -25.41
N GLY A 184 -3.79 -15.64 -25.21
CA GLY A 184 -4.97 -16.42 -25.55
C GLY A 184 -5.51 -16.29 -26.97
N GLY A 185 -4.91 -15.45 -27.82
CA GLY A 185 -5.34 -15.26 -29.22
C GLY A 185 -6.69 -14.55 -29.43
N LEU A 186 -7.56 -14.48 -28.41
CA LEU A 186 -8.77 -13.67 -28.41
C LEU A 186 -8.44 -12.19 -28.31
N VAL A 187 -9.25 -11.31 -28.90
CA VAL A 187 -9.05 -9.86 -28.81
C VAL A 187 -9.82 -9.32 -27.59
N PRO A 188 -9.15 -8.84 -26.53
CA PRO A 188 -9.83 -8.38 -25.35
C PRO A 188 -10.21 -6.91 -25.40
N TYR A 189 -11.12 -6.54 -24.51
CA TYR A 189 -11.54 -5.17 -24.24
C TYR A 189 -11.03 -4.75 -22.86
N LEU A 190 -10.47 -3.55 -22.79
CA LEU A 190 -10.31 -2.80 -21.54
C LEU A 190 -11.59 -1.98 -21.34
N ILE A 191 -12.24 -2.16 -20.20
CA ILE A 191 -13.42 -1.40 -19.82
C ILE A 191 -13.05 -0.53 -18.62
N VAL A 192 -13.17 0.79 -18.77
CA VAL A 192 -12.96 1.77 -17.71
C VAL A 192 -14.29 2.46 -17.45
N ASP A 193 -14.80 2.45 -16.22
CA ASP A 193 -15.99 3.22 -15.89
C ASP A 193 -15.76 4.73 -16.10
N ASP A 194 -16.83 5.50 -16.21
CA ASP A 194 -16.72 6.95 -16.38
C ASP A 194 -16.03 7.57 -15.15
N LEU A 195 -14.95 8.29 -15.42
CA LEU A 195 -14.13 8.96 -14.40
C LEU A 195 -14.11 10.46 -14.68
N GLU A 196 -14.07 11.26 -13.63
CA GLU A 196 -14.05 12.72 -13.77
C GLU A 196 -12.85 13.18 -14.61
N ASN A 197 -13.10 13.93 -15.68
CA ASN A 197 -12.07 14.41 -16.61
C ASN A 197 -11.16 13.30 -17.16
N LEU A 198 -11.71 12.10 -17.43
CA LEU A 198 -10.98 10.99 -18.04
C LEU A 198 -10.34 11.40 -19.38
N LYS A 199 -9.03 11.26 -19.49
CA LYS A 199 -8.25 11.59 -20.68
C LYS A 199 -7.25 10.48 -21.00
N PHE A 200 -7.15 10.09 -22.27
CA PHE A 200 -6.17 9.12 -22.76
C PHE A 200 -4.96 9.83 -23.39
N ASP A 201 -3.79 9.19 -23.40
CA ASP A 201 -2.55 9.79 -23.96
C ASP A 201 -2.58 10.04 -25.46
N LYS A 202 -3.39 9.25 -26.17
CA LYS A 202 -3.70 9.31 -27.59
C LYS A 202 -5.03 8.61 -27.80
N SER A 203 -5.51 8.57 -29.05
CA SER A 203 -6.67 7.76 -29.37
C SER A 203 -6.30 6.28 -29.52
N TYR A 204 -6.97 5.46 -28.72
CA TYR A 204 -6.92 4.00 -28.75
C TYR A 204 -8.13 3.37 -29.44
N GLY A 205 -9.03 4.17 -30.01
CA GLY A 205 -10.30 3.68 -30.57
C GLY A 205 -11.38 3.53 -29.51
N GLU A 206 -11.35 4.41 -28.52
CA GLU A 206 -12.25 4.46 -27.38
C GLU A 206 -13.70 4.59 -27.82
N LYS A 207 -14.57 3.71 -27.31
CA LYS A 207 -16.01 3.77 -27.52
C LYS A 207 -16.67 4.14 -26.19
N LYS A 208 -17.22 5.36 -26.11
CA LYS A 208 -18.02 5.79 -24.96
C LYS A 208 -19.42 5.17 -25.04
N LYS A 209 -19.83 4.54 -23.95
CA LYS A 209 -21.12 3.88 -23.74
C LYS A 209 -21.68 4.26 -22.36
N SER A 210 -22.89 3.85 -22.03
CA SER A 210 -23.60 4.42 -20.87
C SER A 210 -22.85 4.13 -19.55
N GLY A 211 -22.07 5.10 -19.06
CA GLY A 211 -21.29 4.99 -17.82
C GLY A 211 -19.91 4.36 -17.95
N SER A 212 -19.43 4.03 -19.16
CA SER A 212 -18.11 3.41 -19.35
C SER A 212 -17.47 3.74 -20.70
N VAL A 213 -16.16 3.50 -20.78
CA VAL A 213 -15.34 3.61 -21.98
C VAL A 213 -14.71 2.25 -22.26
N GLY A 214 -15.02 1.70 -23.44
CA GLY A 214 -14.43 0.45 -23.93
C GLY A 214 -13.31 0.69 -24.93
N ILE A 215 -12.23 -0.07 -24.82
CA ILE A 215 -11.07 -0.03 -25.72
C ILE A 215 -10.71 -1.46 -26.14
N GLU A 216 -10.70 -1.71 -27.44
CA GLU A 216 -10.28 -3.00 -28.00
C GLU A 216 -8.74 -3.11 -28.00
N ILE A 217 -8.19 -4.08 -27.27
CA ILE A 217 -6.76 -4.32 -27.10
C ILE A 217 -6.24 -5.20 -28.25
N LYS A 218 -6.05 -4.58 -29.41
CA LYS A 218 -5.43 -5.23 -30.57
C LYS A 218 -3.97 -5.57 -30.30
N ASP A 219 -3.38 -6.50 -31.05
CA ASP A 219 -1.98 -6.92 -30.87
C ASP A 219 -0.96 -5.77 -30.89
N SER A 220 -1.25 -4.69 -31.62
CA SER A 220 -0.43 -3.48 -31.69
C SER A 220 -0.48 -2.62 -30.42
N VAL A 221 -1.50 -2.79 -29.58
CA VAL A 221 -1.71 -2.03 -28.34
C VAL A 221 -1.06 -2.76 -27.18
N LYS A 222 0.21 -2.44 -26.91
CA LYS A 222 0.94 -3.02 -25.77
C LYS A 222 0.78 -2.23 -24.47
N LYS A 223 0.33 -0.98 -24.56
CA LYS A 223 0.18 -0.09 -23.42
C LYS A 223 -0.91 0.95 -23.64
N ILE A 224 -1.79 1.12 -22.63
CA ILE A 224 -2.76 2.21 -22.54
C ILE A 224 -2.38 3.12 -21.37
N ILE A 225 -2.35 4.43 -21.60
CA ILE A 225 -2.12 5.45 -20.57
C ILE A 225 -3.32 6.38 -20.51
N PHE A 226 -3.81 6.64 -19.30
CA PHE A 226 -4.90 7.58 -19.07
C PHE A 226 -4.77 8.32 -17.74
N SER A 227 -5.54 9.40 -17.58
CA SER A 227 -5.56 10.24 -16.39
C SER A 227 -6.98 10.69 -16.03
N THR A 228 -7.17 11.07 -14.77
CA THR A 228 -8.43 11.58 -14.21
C THR A 228 -8.14 12.53 -13.05
N THR A 229 -9.04 13.50 -12.79
CA THR A 229 -8.96 14.38 -11.61
C THR A 229 -9.71 13.81 -10.40
N GLN A 230 -10.52 12.76 -10.60
CA GLN A 230 -11.27 12.11 -9.53
C GLN A 230 -10.30 11.60 -8.46
N ASP A 231 -10.62 11.83 -7.18
CA ASP A 231 -9.81 11.33 -6.07
C ASP A 231 -10.03 9.81 -5.88
N ILE A 232 -9.27 9.02 -6.64
CA ILE A 232 -9.33 7.57 -6.63
C ILE A 232 -7.94 6.97 -6.58
N GLY A 233 -7.75 6.03 -5.65
CA GLY A 233 -6.53 5.22 -5.55
C GLY A 233 -6.57 4.03 -6.50
N PHE A 234 -5.40 3.44 -6.78
CA PHE A 234 -5.31 2.28 -7.67
C PHE A 234 -6.12 1.07 -7.22
N GLU A 235 -6.28 0.87 -5.91
CA GLU A 235 -7.06 -0.24 -5.33
C GLU A 235 -8.55 -0.17 -5.68
N ASN A 236 -9.06 1.04 -5.96
CA ASN A 236 -10.48 1.27 -6.21
C ASN A 236 -10.78 1.52 -7.68
N LEU A 237 -9.77 1.48 -8.55
CA LEU A 237 -9.89 1.79 -9.97
C LEU A 237 -10.96 0.91 -10.62
N PRO A 238 -12.08 1.47 -11.14
CA PRO A 238 -13.16 0.70 -11.73
C PRO A 238 -12.79 0.34 -13.17
N VAL A 239 -11.92 -0.67 -13.29
CA VAL A 239 -11.45 -1.16 -14.58
C VAL A 239 -11.42 -2.68 -14.57
N PHE A 240 -11.81 -3.29 -15.69
CA PHE A 240 -11.67 -4.73 -15.90
C PHE A 240 -11.30 -5.03 -17.36
N ILE A 241 -10.84 -6.26 -17.59
CA ILE A 241 -10.42 -6.73 -18.91
C ILE A 241 -11.15 -8.02 -19.22
N SER A 242 -11.73 -8.11 -20.41
CA SER A 242 -12.57 -9.23 -20.80
C SER A 242 -12.49 -9.48 -22.31
N PRO A 243 -12.57 -10.73 -22.80
CA PRO A 243 -12.77 -11.01 -24.21
C PRO A 243 -14.20 -10.66 -24.61
N ALA A 244 -14.57 -10.89 -25.86
CA ALA A 244 -15.96 -10.74 -26.25
C ALA A 244 -16.86 -11.76 -25.52
N LEU A 245 -18.11 -11.41 -25.21
CA LEU A 245 -19.05 -12.34 -24.58
C LEU A 245 -19.32 -13.58 -25.44
N GLU A 246 -19.33 -13.43 -26.77
CA GLU A 246 -19.51 -14.54 -27.71
C GLU A 246 -18.31 -15.49 -27.79
N ASP A 247 -17.12 -15.03 -27.40
CA ASP A 247 -15.90 -15.85 -27.39
C ASP A 247 -15.76 -16.68 -26.11
N LEU A 248 -16.56 -16.39 -25.08
CA LEU A 248 -16.54 -17.10 -23.82
C LEU A 248 -17.30 -18.42 -23.91
N SER A 249 -16.60 -19.51 -23.59
CA SER A 249 -17.21 -20.83 -23.46
C SER A 249 -17.95 -20.94 -22.14
N VAL A 250 -19.18 -20.43 -22.10
CA VAL A 250 -20.07 -20.55 -20.94
C VAL A 250 -20.87 -21.84 -21.09
N SER A 251 -20.64 -22.83 -20.23
CA SER A 251 -21.40 -24.09 -20.30
C SER A 251 -22.89 -23.84 -20.02
N SER A 252 -23.74 -23.97 -21.03
CA SER A 252 -25.21 -23.80 -20.96
C SER A 252 -25.94 -24.93 -20.23
N GLY A 253 -25.25 -25.64 -19.34
CA GLY A 253 -25.75 -26.81 -18.63
C GLY A 253 -26.06 -26.50 -17.17
N SER A 254 -27.29 -26.82 -16.75
CA SER A 254 -27.69 -26.93 -15.35
C SER A 254 -26.61 -27.62 -14.50
N GLY A 255 -26.07 -26.92 -13.51
CA GLY A 255 -25.30 -27.52 -12.40
C GLY A 255 -24.23 -28.51 -12.84
N GLY A 256 -23.27 -28.07 -13.65
CA GLY A 256 -21.98 -28.76 -13.70
C GLY A 256 -21.24 -28.44 -12.41
N GLU A 257 -21.04 -29.43 -11.54
CA GLU A 257 -20.09 -29.32 -10.44
C GLU A 257 -18.78 -28.80 -11.02
N ILE A 258 -18.43 -27.57 -10.66
CA ILE A 258 -17.06 -27.10 -10.75
C ILE A 258 -16.29 -28.15 -9.98
N VAL A 259 -15.47 -28.95 -10.66
CA VAL A 259 -14.52 -29.83 -9.98
C VAL A 259 -13.62 -28.87 -9.24
N GLU A 260 -13.96 -28.64 -7.97
CA GLU A 260 -13.34 -27.68 -7.08
C GLU A 260 -11.89 -28.14 -6.94
N GLY A 261 -11.02 -27.60 -7.79
CA GLY A 261 -9.59 -27.81 -7.69
C GLY A 261 -9.22 -27.46 -6.26
N ILE A 262 -8.63 -28.43 -5.54
CA ILE A 262 -8.36 -28.39 -4.10
C ILE A 262 -8.12 -26.95 -3.65
N SER A 263 -9.12 -26.37 -2.97
CA SER A 263 -9.18 -24.95 -2.66
C SER A 263 -7.84 -24.44 -2.14
N LYS A 264 -7.44 -23.22 -2.52
CA LYS A 264 -6.21 -22.58 -2.03
C LYS A 264 -6.13 -22.59 -0.49
N TRP A 265 -7.28 -22.61 0.19
CA TRP A 265 -7.40 -22.78 1.64
C TRP A 265 -6.98 -24.16 2.14
N VAL A 266 -7.24 -25.23 1.39
CA VAL A 266 -6.80 -26.59 1.72
C VAL A 266 -5.27 -26.68 1.60
N TRP A 267 -4.68 -26.08 0.55
CA TRP A 267 -3.23 -25.98 0.39
C TRP A 267 -2.58 -25.16 1.51
N PHE A 268 -3.15 -24.00 1.85
CA PHE A 268 -2.70 -23.20 2.99
C PHE A 268 -2.75 -24.00 4.31
N THR A 269 -3.85 -24.72 4.55
CA THR A 269 -4.02 -25.56 5.74
C THR A 269 -2.99 -26.69 5.80
N LEU A 270 -2.71 -27.36 4.68
CA LEU A 270 -1.68 -28.40 4.57
C LEU A 270 -0.28 -27.87 4.88
N ILE A 271 0.08 -26.70 4.32
CA ILE A 271 1.36 -26.04 4.57
C ILE A 271 1.48 -25.66 6.05
N LEU A 272 0.41 -25.14 6.66
CA LEU A 272 0.39 -24.77 8.08
C LEU A 272 0.64 -25.98 8.99
N ILE A 273 -0.02 -27.11 8.71
CA ILE A 273 0.16 -28.37 9.45
C ILE A 273 1.59 -28.90 9.30
N LEU A 274 2.16 -28.85 8.09
CA LEU A 274 3.55 -29.25 7.84
C LEU A 274 4.54 -28.38 8.64
N LEU A 275 4.33 -27.06 8.67
CA LEU A 275 5.15 -26.11 9.42
C LEU A 275 5.09 -26.38 10.94
N LEU A 276 3.91 -26.66 11.47
CA LEU A 276 3.71 -27.11 12.84
C LEU A 276 4.45 -28.42 13.13
N GLY A 277 4.37 -29.40 12.22
CA GLY A 277 5.10 -30.66 12.32
C GLY A 277 6.61 -30.48 12.37
N ILE A 278 7.16 -29.61 11.53
CA ILE A 278 8.59 -29.25 11.55
C ILE A 278 8.96 -28.60 12.88
N GLY A 279 8.14 -27.67 13.38
CA GLY A 279 8.35 -27.02 14.68
C GLY A 279 8.42 -28.02 15.83
N VAL A 280 7.51 -28.99 15.87
CA VAL A 280 7.54 -30.09 16.86
C VAL A 280 8.79 -30.95 16.69
N GLY A 281 9.17 -31.29 15.46
CA GLY A 281 10.38 -32.05 15.16
C GLY A 281 11.65 -31.36 15.67
N VAL A 282 11.80 -30.06 15.39
CA VAL A 282 12.92 -29.24 15.88
C VAL A 282 12.92 -29.16 17.40
N TYR A 283 11.76 -28.96 18.03
CA TYR A 283 11.65 -28.93 19.48
C TYR A 283 12.09 -30.25 20.14
N VAL A 284 11.62 -31.39 19.62
CA VAL A 284 12.01 -32.71 20.12
C VAL A 284 13.51 -32.96 19.91
N PHE A 285 14.05 -32.60 18.74
CA PHE A 285 15.47 -32.71 18.45
C PHE A 285 16.32 -31.87 19.42
N LEU A 286 15.98 -30.60 19.60
CA LEU A 286 16.68 -29.69 20.52
C LEU A 286 16.59 -30.18 21.96
N LYS A 287 15.44 -30.69 22.39
CA LYS A 287 15.26 -31.27 23.73
C LYS A 287 16.18 -32.47 23.96
N ILE A 288 16.22 -33.42 23.02
CA ILE A 288 17.10 -34.59 23.11
C ILE A 288 18.58 -34.17 23.09
N TRP A 289 18.94 -33.22 22.24
CA TRP A 289 20.29 -32.70 22.14
C TRP A 289 20.73 -31.96 23.41
N TYR A 290 19.84 -31.13 23.97
CA TYR A 290 20.08 -30.39 25.21
C TYR A 290 20.29 -31.35 26.37
N ASP A 291 19.42 -32.34 26.57
CA ASP A 291 19.56 -33.31 27.67
C ASP A 291 20.89 -34.08 27.59
N LYS A 292 21.32 -34.46 26.38
CA LYS A 292 22.62 -35.15 26.17
C LYS A 292 23.82 -34.24 26.38
N LYS A 293 23.77 -32.99 25.88
CA LYS A 293 24.91 -32.08 25.93
C LYS A 293 25.04 -31.37 27.27
N TYR A 294 23.94 -31.15 27.97
CA TYR A 294 23.92 -30.49 29.28
C TYR A 294 24.65 -31.31 30.34
N GLU A 295 24.48 -32.64 30.38
CA GLU A 295 25.26 -33.50 31.27
C GLU A 295 26.77 -33.44 30.98
N ALA A 296 27.13 -33.51 29.69
CA ALA A 296 28.53 -33.45 29.25
C ALA A 296 29.18 -32.08 29.52
N HIS A 297 28.42 -31.00 29.42
CA HIS A 297 28.89 -29.66 29.78
C HIS A 297 29.07 -29.50 31.29
N LEU A 298 28.11 -29.99 32.07
CA LEU A 298 28.11 -29.85 33.52
C LEU A 298 29.16 -30.77 34.18
N PHE A 299 29.46 -31.91 33.56
CA PHE A 299 30.47 -32.87 34.00
C PHE A 299 31.43 -33.24 32.85
N PRO A 300 32.40 -32.36 32.52
CA PRO A 300 33.39 -32.65 31.48
C PRO A 300 34.20 -33.92 31.79
N ASN A 301 34.45 -34.17 33.08
CA ASN A 301 35.04 -35.41 33.56
C ASN A 301 33.95 -36.36 34.06
N LYS A 302 33.82 -37.53 33.43
CA LYS A 302 32.81 -38.54 33.80
C LYS A 302 32.95 -39.05 35.23
N ASN A 303 34.17 -39.00 35.79
CA ASN A 303 34.43 -39.42 37.17
C ASN A 303 33.79 -38.47 38.18
N ASP A 304 33.64 -37.18 37.85
CA ASP A 304 33.05 -36.19 38.77
C ASP A 304 31.57 -36.51 39.05
N LEU A 305 30.82 -36.83 37.99
CA LEU A 305 29.42 -37.22 38.11
C LEU A 305 29.28 -38.50 38.94
N TYR A 306 30.10 -39.51 38.64
CA TYR A 306 30.10 -40.78 39.37
C TYR A 306 30.43 -40.60 40.85
N ASN A 307 31.46 -39.80 41.17
CA ASN A 307 31.89 -39.52 42.53
C ASN A 307 30.79 -38.78 43.32
N MET A 308 30.17 -37.76 42.71
CA MET A 308 29.08 -37.03 43.35
C MET A 308 27.85 -37.91 43.58
N VAL A 309 27.43 -38.72 42.59
CA VAL A 309 26.30 -39.66 42.74
C VAL A 309 26.59 -40.69 43.84
N SER A 310 27.80 -41.25 43.86
CA SER A 310 28.24 -42.23 44.86
C SER A 310 28.28 -41.64 46.28
N TYR A 311 28.73 -40.38 46.41
CA TYR A 311 28.70 -39.66 47.67
C TYR A 311 27.27 -39.40 48.16
N VAL A 312 26.37 -38.97 47.27
CA VAL A 312 24.95 -38.78 47.61
C VAL A 312 24.33 -40.10 48.04
N HIS A 313 24.57 -41.19 47.32
CA HIS A 313 24.09 -42.53 47.68
C HIS A 313 24.57 -42.95 49.07
N SER A 314 25.87 -42.84 49.33
CA SER A 314 26.48 -43.22 50.62
C SER A 314 25.98 -42.35 51.78
N SER A 315 25.83 -41.04 51.56
CA SER A 315 25.28 -40.10 52.55
C SER A 315 23.80 -40.38 52.84
N LYS A 316 23.04 -40.83 51.84
CA LYS A 316 21.65 -41.24 52.00
C LYS A 316 21.50 -42.53 52.79
N GLN A 317 22.36 -43.52 52.58
CA GLN A 317 22.40 -44.71 53.43
C GLN A 317 22.67 -44.36 54.90
N LYS A 318 23.45 -43.30 55.16
CA LYS A 318 23.71 -42.75 56.50
C LYS A 318 22.59 -41.84 57.02
N LYS A 319 21.42 -41.82 56.38
CA LYS A 319 20.23 -41.03 56.74
C LYS A 319 20.45 -39.51 56.81
N MET A 320 21.43 -38.98 56.06
CA MET A 320 21.63 -37.53 55.97
C MET A 320 20.48 -36.86 55.18
N ASN A 321 19.99 -35.73 55.68
CA ASN A 321 18.98 -34.94 54.98
C ASN A 321 19.59 -34.28 53.72
N ASN A 322 18.74 -33.82 52.78
CA ASN A 322 19.22 -33.23 51.51
C ASN A 322 20.05 -31.96 51.73
N SER A 323 19.64 -31.10 52.68
CA SER A 323 20.31 -29.83 52.97
C SER A 323 21.76 -30.04 53.41
N ASP A 324 22.02 -31.03 54.26
CA ASP A 324 23.35 -31.34 54.75
C ASP A 324 24.25 -31.92 53.66
N ILE A 325 23.68 -32.77 52.79
CA ILE A 325 24.38 -33.31 51.63
C ILE A 325 24.78 -32.17 50.67
N GLU A 326 23.86 -31.25 50.36
CA GLU A 326 24.13 -30.10 49.51
C GLU A 326 25.19 -29.17 50.12
N LYS A 327 25.10 -28.90 51.43
CA LYS A 327 26.09 -28.09 52.14
C LYS A 327 27.48 -28.70 52.10
N ASN A 328 27.59 -30.02 52.25
CA ASN A 328 28.87 -30.72 52.18
C ASN A 328 29.45 -30.72 50.77
N LEU A 329 28.63 -30.92 49.74
CA LEU A 329 29.08 -30.83 48.35
C LEU A 329 29.51 -29.41 47.98
N LYS A 330 28.81 -28.36 48.47
CA LYS A 330 29.24 -26.96 48.29
C LYS A 330 30.58 -26.69 48.97
N LYS A 331 30.78 -27.20 50.19
CA LYS A 331 32.06 -27.10 50.90
C LYS A 331 33.21 -27.79 50.16
N ALA A 332 32.92 -28.87 49.44
CA ALA A 332 33.88 -29.57 48.58
C ALA A 332 34.15 -28.87 47.24
N GLY A 333 33.56 -27.69 47.00
CA GLY A 333 33.81 -26.87 45.82
C GLY A 333 32.88 -27.14 44.62
N TRP A 334 31.85 -27.97 44.77
CA TRP A 334 30.91 -28.23 43.68
C TRP A 334 29.91 -27.09 43.50
N SER A 335 29.63 -26.72 42.24
CA SER A 335 28.66 -25.67 41.92
C SER A 335 27.23 -26.12 42.28
N SER A 336 26.38 -25.16 42.66
CA SER A 336 24.97 -25.41 43.00
C SER A 336 24.21 -26.13 41.86
N GLU A 337 24.59 -25.87 40.61
CA GLU A 337 24.01 -26.49 39.41
C GLU A 337 24.36 -27.99 39.30
N LYS A 338 25.65 -28.35 39.49
CA LYS A 338 26.10 -29.76 39.56
C LYS A 338 25.43 -30.52 40.70
N ILE A 339 25.31 -29.87 41.85
CA ILE A 339 24.66 -30.46 43.03
C ILE A 339 23.17 -30.71 42.77
N SER A 340 22.45 -29.71 42.26
CA SER A 340 21.03 -29.85 41.92
C SER A 340 20.82 -30.95 40.88
N TYR A 341 21.68 -31.01 39.87
CA TYR A 341 21.66 -32.06 38.85
C TYR A 341 21.79 -33.46 39.45
N VAL A 342 22.82 -33.68 40.28
CA VAL A 342 23.09 -34.98 40.91
C VAL A 342 21.97 -35.37 41.87
N MET A 343 21.47 -34.43 42.66
CA MET A 343 20.37 -34.68 43.59
C MET A 343 19.07 -35.07 42.84
N LYS A 344 18.77 -34.43 41.71
CA LYS A 344 17.66 -34.79 40.83
C LYS A 344 17.88 -36.16 40.16
N LYS A 345 19.09 -36.40 39.64
CA LYS A 345 19.47 -37.67 38.99
C LYS A 345 19.36 -38.85 39.93
N TYR A 346 19.85 -38.71 41.17
CA TYR A 346 19.76 -39.72 42.22
C TYR A 346 18.29 -40.05 42.59
N ALA A 347 17.43 -39.03 42.63
CA ALA A 347 16.01 -39.19 42.92
C ALA A 347 15.17 -39.71 41.73
N GLY A 348 15.80 -40.04 40.60
CA GLY A 348 15.09 -40.45 39.38
C GLY A 348 14.24 -39.34 38.74
N LYS A 349 14.45 -38.08 39.12
CA LYS A 349 13.70 -36.93 38.58
C LYS A 349 14.32 -36.49 37.26
N LYS A 350 13.49 -35.96 36.36
CA LYS A 350 13.94 -35.43 35.06
C LYS A 350 15.03 -34.36 35.27
N THR A 351 16.21 -34.63 34.72
CA THR A 351 17.36 -33.73 34.71
C THR A 351 17.41 -32.99 33.38
N GLY A 352 17.71 -31.69 33.39
CA GLY A 352 17.69 -30.85 32.18
C GLY A 352 16.66 -29.73 32.28
N MET A 353 16.18 -29.25 31.12
CA MET A 353 15.30 -28.08 31.03
C MET A 353 13.99 -28.32 31.79
N PRO A 354 13.55 -27.39 32.67
CA PRO A 354 12.23 -27.47 33.28
C PRO A 354 11.15 -27.45 32.18
N ILE A 355 10.09 -28.24 32.40
CA ILE A 355 8.94 -28.31 31.48
C ILE A 355 8.16 -27.01 31.54
#